data_AF-A0AAV5WEI2-F1
#
_entry.id   AF-A0AAV5WEI2-F1
#
_cell.length_a   1.000
_cell.length_b   1.000
_cell.length_c   1.000
_cell.angle_alpha   90.00
_cell.angle_beta   90.00
_cell.angle_gamma   90.00
#
_symmetry.space_group_name_H-M   'P 1'
#
loop_
_entity.id
_entity.type
_entity.pdbx_description
1 polymer ?
#
loop_
_entity_poly.entity_id
_entity_poly.type
_entity_poly.pdbx_seq_one_letter_code
_entity_poly.pdbx_strand_id
1 'polypeptide(L)'
;EAVVGKSAQEDVQGENLNDFVANHYSGGKLKRHQEHDTVRRPERQINKFTRFTDKNRYTNAILFSQGSVDLAPEEKGDTPYYHASRINCPGGALILSQAPMKETLVD
;
A
#
# COMPACT_ATOMS: atom_id res chain seq x y z
N GLU A 1 -9.73 20.73 -10.50
CA GLU A 1 -10.03 19.29 -10.49
C GLU A 1 -8.72 18.51 -10.47
N ALA A 2 -8.51 17.63 -9.49
CA ALA A 2 -7.32 16.80 -9.46
C ALA A 2 -7.52 15.62 -10.41
N VAL A 3 -6.65 15.49 -11.42
CA VAL A 3 -6.61 14.32 -12.29
C VAL A 3 -6.16 13.14 -11.43
N VAL A 4 -7.13 12.29 -11.06
CA VAL A 4 -6.85 11.01 -10.40
C VAL A 4 -6.10 10.16 -11.43
N GLY A 5 -4.79 10.02 -11.25
CA GLY A 5 -3.97 9.14 -12.07
C GLY A 5 -4.50 7.71 -11.93
N LYS A 6 -5.17 7.21 -12.96
CA LYS A 6 -5.65 5.84 -13.01
C LYS A 6 -4.47 4.88 -12.86
N SER A 7 -4.56 3.96 -11.91
CA SER A 7 -3.56 2.90 -11.76
C SER A 7 -3.67 1.97 -12.96
N ALA A 8 -2.54 1.51 -13.50
CA ALA A 8 -2.52 0.46 -14.53
C ALA A 8 -3.22 -0.85 -14.05
N GLN A 9 -3.48 -0.98 -12.76
CA GLN A 9 -4.26 -2.08 -12.17
C GLN A 9 -5.78 -1.94 -12.38
N GLU A 10 -6.31 -0.73 -12.64
CA GLU A 10 -7.75 -0.54 -12.92
C GLU A 10 -8.18 -1.16 -14.25
N ASP A 11 -7.25 -1.26 -15.22
CA ASP A 11 -7.52 -1.85 -16.54
C ASP A 11 -7.26 -3.36 -16.59
N VAL A 12 -6.86 -3.97 -15.46
CA VAL A 12 -6.68 -5.42 -15.37
C VAL A 12 -8.05 -6.06 -15.24
N GLN A 13 -8.52 -6.67 -16.33
CA GLN A 13 -9.75 -7.46 -16.33
C GLN A 13 -9.61 -8.57 -15.28
N GLY A 14 -10.43 -8.52 -14.23
CA GLY A 14 -10.41 -9.51 -13.17
C GLY A 14 -10.61 -10.91 -13.74
N GLU A 15 -9.75 -11.86 -13.35
CA GLU A 15 -9.88 -13.25 -13.74
C GLU A 15 -11.21 -13.84 -13.24
N ASN A 16 -11.76 -14.82 -13.97
CA ASN A 16 -12.97 -15.53 -13.56
C ASN A 16 -12.72 -16.19 -12.18
N LEU A 17 -13.72 -16.19 -11.29
CA LEU A 17 -13.61 -16.77 -9.95
C LEU A 17 -13.10 -18.22 -9.97
N ASN A 18 -13.47 -18.99 -10.99
CA ASN A 18 -12.99 -20.37 -11.16
C ASN A 18 -11.49 -20.43 -11.53
N ASP A 19 -11.03 -19.49 -12.36
CA ASP A 19 -9.61 -19.36 -12.73
C ASP A 19 -8.78 -18.85 -11.55
N PHE A 20 -9.32 -17.91 -10.77
CA PHE A 20 -8.73 -17.44 -9.50
C PHE A 20 -8.49 -18.61 -8.53
N VAL A 21 -9.50 -19.46 -8.32
CA VAL A 21 -9.40 -20.62 -7.43
C VAL A 21 -8.38 -21.63 -7.98
N ALA A 22 -8.42 -21.95 -9.28
CA ALA A 22 -7.45 -22.85 -9.89
C ALA A 22 -6.00 -22.35 -9.75
N ASN A 23 -5.76 -21.05 -9.97
CA ASN A 23 -4.46 -20.40 -9.81
C ASN A 23 -4.03 -20.28 -8.33
N HIS A 24 -4.98 -20.25 -7.39
CA HIS A 24 -4.70 -20.18 -5.96
C HIS A 24 -4.26 -21.51 -5.36
N TYR A 25 -4.81 -22.63 -5.85
CA TYR A 25 -4.59 -23.96 -5.30
C TYR A 25 -3.64 -24.83 -6.14
N SER A 26 -3.41 -24.52 -7.42
CA SER A 26 -2.49 -25.26 -8.28
C SER A 26 -1.47 -24.34 -8.94
N GLY A 27 -0.16 -24.57 -8.71
CA GLY A 27 0.99 -24.04 -9.49
C GLY A 27 1.19 -22.51 -9.63
N GLY A 28 0.18 -21.67 -9.41
CA GLY A 28 0.15 -20.24 -9.76
C GLY A 28 0.87 -19.31 -8.78
N LYS A 29 1.60 -19.86 -7.79
CA LYS A 29 2.42 -19.05 -6.88
C LYS A 29 3.52 -18.29 -7.61
N LEU A 30 4.14 -18.90 -8.63
CA LEU A 30 5.29 -18.32 -9.32
C LEU A 30 4.91 -17.11 -10.20
N LYS A 31 3.81 -17.18 -10.95
CA LYS A 31 3.30 -16.05 -11.75
C LYS A 31 2.96 -14.84 -10.88
N ARG A 32 2.32 -15.08 -9.73
CA ARG A 32 2.00 -14.01 -8.77
C ARG A 32 3.22 -13.41 -8.09
N HIS A 33 4.25 -14.21 -7.81
CA HIS A 33 5.53 -13.66 -7.33
C HIS A 33 6.16 -12.77 -8.40
N GLN A 34 6.11 -13.18 -9.67
CA GLN A 34 6.60 -12.37 -10.78
C GLN A 34 5.79 -11.07 -10.96
N GLU A 35 4.46 -11.12 -10.90
CA GLU A 35 3.58 -9.93 -10.94
C GLU A 35 3.81 -9.00 -9.74
N HIS A 36 3.97 -9.55 -8.55
CA HIS A 36 4.31 -8.79 -7.36
C HIS A 36 5.71 -8.15 -7.46
N ASP A 37 6.68 -8.87 -8.02
CA ASP A 37 8.05 -8.36 -8.18
C ASP A 37 8.20 -7.38 -9.35
N THR A 38 7.33 -7.45 -10.38
CA THR A 38 7.29 -6.44 -11.45
C THR A 38 6.66 -5.13 -10.95
N VAL A 39 5.64 -5.19 -10.07
CA VAL A 39 5.12 -3.99 -9.38
C VAL A 39 6.19 -3.32 -8.51
N ARG A 40 7.13 -4.10 -7.95
CA ARG A 40 8.21 -3.57 -7.10
C ARG A 40 9.29 -2.76 -7.81
N ARG A 41 9.43 -2.83 -9.15
CA ARG A 41 10.70 -2.48 -9.80
C ARG A 41 10.85 -1.14 -10.55
N PRO A 42 9.86 -0.45 -11.16
CA PRO A 42 10.22 0.72 -11.97
C PRO A 42 10.13 2.10 -11.31
N GLU A 43 9.29 2.33 -10.30
CA GLU A 43 9.17 3.67 -9.69
C GLU A 43 9.11 3.57 -8.17
N ARG A 44 9.78 4.49 -7.49
CA ARG A 44 10.00 4.54 -6.02
C ARG A 44 8.70 4.80 -5.24
N GLN A 45 7.67 4.00 -5.47
CA GLN A 45 6.37 4.08 -4.84
C GLN A 45 6.40 3.64 -3.38
N ILE A 46 7.56 3.47 -2.75
CA ILE A 46 7.71 3.16 -1.32
C ILE A 46 8.66 4.14 -0.62
N ASN A 47 8.96 5.29 -1.24
CA ASN A 47 9.92 6.27 -0.71
C ASN A 47 9.63 6.62 0.76
N LYS A 48 8.37 6.89 1.11
CA LYS A 48 7.97 7.19 2.48
C LYS A 48 8.29 6.02 3.42
N PHE A 49 7.90 4.81 3.05
CA PHE A 49 8.21 3.58 3.80
C PHE A 49 9.72 3.40 4.04
N THR A 50 10.54 3.67 3.02
CA THR A 50 12.01 3.55 3.14
C THR A 50 12.68 4.71 3.89
N ARG A 51 12.02 5.87 4.01
CA ARG A 51 12.55 7.05 4.69
C ARG A 51 12.28 7.03 6.20
N PHE A 52 11.16 6.43 6.61
CA PHE A 52 10.70 6.38 8.01
C PHE A 52 10.70 4.94 8.52
N THR A 53 11.85 4.27 8.43
CA THR A 53 11.96 2.82 8.74
C THR A 53 11.66 2.50 10.20
N ASP A 54 11.87 3.46 11.10
CA ASP A 54 11.58 3.42 12.53
C ASP A 54 10.07 3.51 12.85
N LYS A 55 9.26 3.98 11.90
CA LYS A 55 7.80 4.10 12.05
C LYS A 55 7.03 2.91 11.45
N ASN A 56 7.73 1.89 10.95
CA ASN A 56 7.12 0.69 10.39
C ASN A 56 7.24 -0.49 11.35
N ARG A 57 6.11 -1.11 11.70
CA ARG A 57 6.08 -2.30 12.56
C ARG A 57 6.79 -3.50 11.94
N TYR A 58 6.67 -3.67 10.63
CA TYR A 58 7.24 -4.80 9.91
C TYR A 58 7.94 -4.32 8.64
N THR A 59 9.14 -4.86 8.38
CA THR A 59 9.95 -4.51 7.20
C THR A 59 9.42 -5.14 5.91
N ASN A 60 8.58 -6.17 6.02
CA ASN A 60 7.97 -6.89 4.91
C ASN A 60 6.51 -6.49 4.64
N ALA A 61 5.87 -5.72 5.54
CA ALA A 61 4.56 -5.11 5.28
C ALA A 61 4.80 -3.73 4.65
N ILE A 62 4.78 -3.68 3.32
CA ILE A 62 5.21 -2.49 2.57
C ILE A 62 4.06 -1.50 2.45
N LEU A 63 4.33 -0.22 2.71
CA LEU A 63 3.44 0.89 2.35
C LEU A 63 3.82 1.49 1.01
N PHE A 64 2.85 1.55 0.10
CA PHE A 64 2.99 2.36 -1.10
C PHE A 64 2.75 3.85 -0.78
N SER A 65 3.66 4.72 -1.22
CA SER A 65 3.53 6.18 -1.24
C SER A 65 2.23 6.61 -1.93
N GLN A 66 1.83 5.91 -3.00
CA GLN A 66 0.53 6.14 -3.64
C GLN A 66 -0.59 5.68 -2.70
N GLY A 67 -1.52 6.58 -2.38
CA GLY A 67 -2.61 6.29 -1.46
C GLY A 67 -2.22 6.27 0.01
N SER A 68 -0.94 6.51 0.36
CA SER A 68 -0.54 6.73 1.75
C SER A 68 -1.24 7.95 2.35
N VAL A 69 -1.57 7.86 3.63
CA VAL A 69 -2.11 8.98 4.41
C VAL A 69 -0.94 9.81 4.93
N ASP A 70 -0.95 11.11 4.68
CA ASP A 70 0.00 12.05 5.28
C ASP A 70 -0.62 12.71 6.51
N LEU A 71 0.11 12.69 7.62
CA LEU A 71 -0.23 13.45 8.81
C LEU A 71 0.14 14.92 8.63
N ALA A 72 -0.63 15.81 9.26
CA ALA A 72 -0.30 17.22 9.34
C ALA A 72 0.64 17.44 10.55
N PRO A 73 1.90 17.91 10.34
CA PRO A 73 2.80 18.22 11.45
C PRO A 73 2.25 19.37 12.30
N GLU A 74 2.20 19.21 13.61
CA GLU A 74 1.76 20.28 14.54
C GLU A 74 2.97 20.99 15.18
N GLU A 75 4.01 20.23 15.49
CA GLU A 75 5.23 20.72 16.12
C GLU A 75 6.48 20.60 15.23
N LYS A 76 7.51 21.38 15.56
CA LYS A 76 8.80 21.33 14.87
C LYS A 76 9.53 20.03 15.23
N GLY A 77 9.49 19.07 14.33
CA GLY A 77 10.10 17.75 14.53
C GLY A 77 9.16 16.62 14.14
N ASP A 78 7.86 16.91 14.05
CA ASP A 78 6.85 15.97 13.61
C ASP A 78 7.11 15.53 12.17
N THR A 79 6.80 14.27 11.91
CA THR A 79 6.92 13.69 10.58
C THR A 79 5.54 13.54 9.97
N PRO A 80 5.35 13.81 8.67
CA PRO A 80 4.06 13.63 8.01
C PRO A 80 3.72 12.15 7.75
N TYR A 81 4.36 11.21 8.44
CA TYR A 81 4.30 9.78 8.11
C TYR A 81 3.69 8.96 9.24
N TYR A 82 2.65 8.21 8.87
CA TYR A 82 2.18 7.04 9.58
C TYR A 82 1.97 5.91 8.58
N HIS A 83 2.13 4.66 9.02
CA HIS A 83 1.97 3.51 8.14
C HIS A 83 0.49 3.20 7.90
N ALA A 84 -0.13 4.01 7.04
CA ALA A 84 -1.53 3.90 6.66
C ALA A 84 -1.76 4.26 5.19
N SER A 85 -2.74 3.60 4.57
CA SER A 85 -3.22 3.88 3.22
C SER A 85 -4.73 4.05 3.20
N ARG A 86 -5.19 4.89 2.27
CA ARG A 86 -6.60 5.11 1.98
C ARG A 86 -7.05 4.13 0.89
N ILE A 87 -8.11 3.39 1.20
CA ILE A 87 -8.76 2.46 0.27
C ILE A 87 -10.15 2.99 -0.03
N ASN A 88 -10.43 3.26 -1.31
CA ASN A 88 -11.76 3.70 -1.73
C ASN A 88 -12.70 2.50 -1.78
N CYS A 89 -13.84 2.58 -1.08
CA CYS A 89 -14.87 1.55 -1.10
C CYS A 89 -16.23 2.15 -1.51
N PRO A 90 -17.17 1.33 -2.03
CA PRO A 90 -18.55 1.76 -2.21
C PRO A 90 -19.14 2.15 -0.84
N GLY A 91 -19.42 3.45 -0.65
CA GLY A 91 -19.93 3.99 0.62
C GLY A 91 -18.95 4.87 1.41
N GLY A 92 -17.70 4.98 0.97
CA GLY A 92 -16.71 5.85 1.60
C GLY A 92 -15.31 5.28 1.53
N ALA A 93 -14.32 6.11 1.83
CA ALA A 93 -12.95 5.63 1.91
C ALA A 93 -12.66 5.09 3.33
N LEU A 94 -12.01 3.94 3.39
CA LEU A 94 -11.48 3.35 4.61
C LEU A 94 -9.99 3.67 4.72
N ILE A 95 -9.49 3.73 5.95
CA ILE A 95 -8.06 3.81 6.24
C ILE A 95 -7.60 2.45 6.72
N LEU A 96 -6.67 1.83 6.00
CA LEU A 96 -5.97 0.64 6.43
C LEU A 96 -4.65 1.08 7.05
N SER A 97 -4.43 0.75 8.31
CA SER A 97 -3.20 1.11 9.02
C SER A 97 -2.57 -0.07 9.74
N GLN A 98 -1.28 0.05 10.05
CA GLN A 98 -0.65 -0.81 11.04
C GLN A 98 -1.26 -0.58 12.43
N ALA A 99 -1.11 -1.56 13.32
CA ALA A 99 -1.38 -1.33 14.74
C ALA A 99 -0.32 -0.36 15.32
N PRO A 100 -0.72 0.69 16.06
CA PRO A 100 0.19 1.67 16.65
C PRO A 100 1.31 1.02 17.46
N MET A 101 2.53 1.50 17.29
CA MET A 101 3.69 1.13 18.11
C MET A 101 3.87 2.14 19.24
N LYS A 102 4.79 1.87 20.16
CA LYS A 102 5.11 2.82 21.24
C LYS A 102 5.54 4.18 20.69
N GLU A 103 6.30 4.17 19.59
CA GLU A 103 6.88 5.33 18.92
C GLU A 103 5.88 6.03 17.98
N THR A 104 4.74 5.39 17.68
CA THR A 104 3.73 5.88 16.71
C THR A 104 2.33 5.90 17.34
N LEU A 105 2.24 6.09 18.65
CA LEU A 105 0.98 6.09 19.39
C LEU A 105 0.22 7.41 19.27
N VAL A 106 0.97 8.51 19.10
CA VAL A 106 0.43 9.88 18.96
C VAL A 106 0.26 10.26 17.49
N ASP A 107 1.02 9.61 16.59
CA ASP A 107 0.86 9.68 15.14
C ASP A 107 -0.53 9.16 14.72
#